data_AF-A0A8G2DU00-F1
#
_entry.id   AF-A0A8G2DU00-F1
#
_cell.length_a   1.000
_cell.length_b   1.000
_cell.length_c   1.000
_cell.angle_alpha   90.00
_cell.angle_beta   90.00
_cell.angle_gamma   90.00
#
_symmetry.space_group_name_H-M   'P 1'
#
loop_
_entity.id
_entity.type
_entity.pdbx_description
1 polymer ?
#
loop_
_entity_poly.entity_id
_entity_poly.type
_entity_poly.pdbx_seq_one_letter_code
_entity_poly.pdbx_strand_id
1 'polypeptide(L)'
;MAIYHLAVKSVSRSTGRSAVAAAAYRTGACLENERDGLVHDYTRRGGVEDAFIVAPEGAEWAQDRSALWNAAEAAEKRKDAKVAREYELGLPAELDAGQRRDLVRAFAEDIRNRYGVAVDAAIHAPHDYGDDRNHHAHVMTTTRVAEADGLGAKTRQLDVRSTASVEVEAIRERWAGMVNSALEHAQVAERVDHRSYERQGLDIEPTVKMGHASAAIERRASAEQIAAGKEPHAVTPRGQMNEAIMEKRGLGFYIERGQERIREWSHQLRERADLAMQGMSSLVQGAARAMRSGLQTSSEGGFGAVPALDQSPQRDQVPAIELDQSGQRGRDRQREQELDRQRGRDGPDIGFGR
;
A
#
# COMPACT_ATOMS: atom_id res chain seq x y z
N MET A 1 6.94 5.71 1.68
CA MET A 1 5.62 5.04 1.71
C MET A 1 5.56 4.05 0.55
N ALA A 2 5.93 2.80 0.83
CA ALA A 2 5.80 1.71 -0.11
C ALA A 2 4.31 1.43 -0.38
N ILE A 3 3.94 1.25 -1.65
CA ILE A 3 2.57 0.97 -2.07
C ILE A 3 2.52 -0.44 -2.63
N TYR A 4 1.49 -1.21 -2.25
CA TYR A 4 1.21 -2.49 -2.85
C TYR A 4 0.46 -2.33 -4.18
N HIS A 5 0.98 -2.91 -5.26
CA HIS A 5 0.19 -3.14 -6.47
C HIS A 5 0.57 -4.46 -7.15
N LEU A 6 -0.45 -5.27 -7.44
CA LEU A 6 -0.38 -6.39 -8.39
C LEU A 6 -1.74 -6.53 -9.06
N ALA A 7 -1.77 -6.49 -10.40
CA ALA A 7 -2.95 -6.79 -11.19
C ALA A 7 -2.67 -7.91 -12.19
N VAL A 8 -3.57 -8.88 -12.30
CA VAL A 8 -3.47 -9.98 -13.28
C VAL A 8 -4.45 -9.75 -14.40
N LYS A 9 -3.96 -9.76 -15.64
CA LYS A 9 -4.74 -9.51 -16.86
C LYS A 9 -4.47 -10.61 -17.88
N SER A 10 -5.43 -10.85 -18.77
CA SER A 10 -5.24 -11.71 -19.94
C SER A 10 -5.09 -10.86 -21.20
N VAL A 11 -4.22 -11.27 -22.10
CA VAL A 11 -4.20 -10.78 -23.48
C VAL A 11 -5.07 -11.72 -24.30
N SER A 12 -6.19 -11.20 -24.81
CA SER A 12 -7.19 -11.97 -25.55
C SER A 12 -7.42 -11.40 -26.94
N ARG A 13 -7.45 -12.28 -27.93
CA ARG A 13 -7.76 -11.93 -29.32
C ARG A 13 -9.15 -11.33 -29.50
N SER A 14 -10.13 -11.73 -28.67
CA SER A 14 -11.48 -11.17 -28.71
C SER A 14 -11.55 -9.67 -28.41
N THR A 15 -10.48 -9.11 -27.81
CA THR A 15 -10.35 -7.67 -27.52
C THR A 15 -9.50 -6.93 -28.56
N GLY A 16 -9.17 -7.58 -29.68
CA GLY A 16 -8.30 -7.03 -30.73
C GLY A 16 -6.82 -6.96 -30.35
N ARG A 17 -6.41 -7.57 -29.22
CA ARG A 17 -5.03 -7.57 -28.74
C ARG A 17 -4.26 -8.80 -29.25
N SER A 18 -2.96 -8.63 -29.49
CA SER A 18 -2.01 -9.71 -29.73
C SER A 18 -0.91 -9.73 -28.67
N ALA A 19 -0.29 -10.88 -28.46
CA ALA A 19 0.85 -11.03 -27.57
C ALA A 19 2.07 -10.29 -28.10
N VAL A 20 2.29 -10.33 -29.42
CA VAL A 20 3.40 -9.63 -30.10
C VAL A 20 3.29 -8.11 -29.93
N ALA A 21 2.13 -7.51 -30.22
CA ALA A 21 1.90 -6.08 -30.03
C ALA A 21 2.08 -5.68 -28.55
N ALA A 22 1.57 -6.52 -27.65
CA ALA A 22 1.67 -6.30 -26.22
C ALA A 22 3.13 -6.30 -25.74
N ALA A 23 3.93 -7.27 -26.16
CA ALA A 23 5.34 -7.36 -25.82
C ALA A 23 6.15 -6.21 -26.41
N ALA A 24 5.96 -5.92 -27.70
CA ALA A 24 6.61 -4.80 -28.38
C ALA A 24 6.35 -3.48 -27.66
N TYR A 25 5.07 -3.22 -27.32
CA TYR A 25 4.68 -2.01 -26.60
C TYR A 25 5.43 -1.87 -25.28
N ARG A 26 5.41 -2.89 -24.42
CA ARG A 26 5.98 -2.85 -23.06
C ARG A 26 7.49 -2.71 -23.08
N THR A 27 8.15 -3.43 -23.98
CA THR A 27 9.62 -3.49 -24.04
C THR A 27 10.24 -2.38 -24.89
N GLY A 28 9.43 -1.59 -25.59
CA GLY A 28 9.94 -0.61 -26.56
C GLY A 28 10.60 -1.25 -27.78
N ALA A 29 10.22 -2.49 -28.12
CA ALA A 29 10.78 -3.22 -29.24
C ALA A 29 10.03 -2.96 -30.55
N CYS A 30 10.66 -3.33 -31.66
CA CYS A 30 10.02 -3.48 -32.97
C CYS A 30 9.85 -4.97 -33.25
N LEU A 31 8.60 -5.46 -33.30
CA LEU A 31 8.29 -6.87 -33.55
C LEU A 31 7.24 -7.01 -34.66
N GLU A 32 7.42 -7.98 -35.53
CA GLU A 32 6.42 -8.38 -36.53
C GLU A 32 5.54 -9.50 -35.96
N ASN A 33 4.23 -9.35 -36.14
CA ASN A 33 3.27 -10.40 -35.84
C ASN A 33 3.02 -11.24 -37.09
N GLU A 34 3.65 -12.41 -37.16
CA GLU A 34 3.62 -13.31 -38.34
C GLU A 34 2.20 -13.77 -38.69
N ARG A 35 1.27 -13.74 -37.74
CA ARG A 35 -0.12 -14.14 -37.94
C ARG A 35 -0.89 -13.20 -38.88
N ASP A 36 -0.61 -11.90 -38.82
CA ASP A 36 -1.30 -10.87 -39.61
C ASP A 36 -0.38 -9.94 -40.40
N GLY A 37 0.94 -10.14 -40.32
CA GLY A 37 1.97 -9.36 -41.04
C GLY A 37 2.13 -7.93 -40.52
N LEU A 38 1.52 -7.59 -39.37
CA LEU A 38 1.63 -6.24 -38.82
C LEU A 38 2.93 -6.07 -38.03
N VAL A 39 3.66 -5.01 -38.36
CA VAL A 39 4.86 -4.59 -37.62
C VAL A 39 4.46 -3.60 -36.52
N HIS A 40 4.84 -3.93 -35.28
CA HIS A 40 4.62 -3.13 -34.09
C HIS A 40 5.92 -2.48 -33.65
N ASP A 41 6.17 -1.24 -34.11
CA ASP A 41 7.39 -0.48 -33.80
C ASP A 41 7.16 0.51 -32.65
N TYR A 42 7.72 0.18 -31.49
CA TYR A 42 7.73 1.04 -30.29
C TYR A 42 9.14 1.46 -29.87
N THR A 43 10.11 1.43 -30.78
CA THR A 43 11.52 1.83 -30.50
C THR A 43 11.68 3.28 -30.06
N ARG A 44 10.69 4.13 -30.38
CA ARG A 44 10.64 5.53 -29.94
C ARG A 44 10.04 5.72 -28.54
N ARG A 45 9.70 4.64 -27.83
CA ARG A 45 9.13 4.70 -26.49
C ARG A 45 10.22 4.99 -25.46
N GLY A 46 10.02 6.05 -24.67
CA GLY A 46 10.83 6.33 -23.49
C GLY A 46 10.33 5.63 -22.22
N GLY A 47 11.14 5.67 -21.17
CA GLY A 47 10.76 5.20 -19.83
C GLY A 47 10.80 3.68 -19.63
N VAL A 48 11.42 2.91 -20.52
CA VAL A 48 11.77 1.51 -20.28
C VAL A 48 13.17 1.48 -19.65
N GLU A 49 13.27 1.06 -18.39
CA GLU A 49 14.55 0.98 -17.65
C GLU A 49 15.29 -0.33 -17.95
N ASP A 50 14.56 -1.45 -18.03
CA ASP A 50 15.14 -2.77 -18.35
C ASP A 50 14.06 -3.66 -18.99
N ALA A 51 14.48 -4.62 -19.81
CA ALA A 51 13.62 -5.62 -20.41
C ALA A 51 14.36 -6.95 -20.58
N PHE A 52 13.81 -8.04 -20.05
CA PHE A 52 14.48 -9.34 -20.07
C PHE A 52 13.48 -10.50 -20.08
N ILE A 53 13.93 -11.65 -20.60
CA ILE A 53 13.18 -12.89 -20.59
C ILE A 53 13.79 -13.84 -19.55
N VAL A 54 12.91 -14.58 -18.87
CA VAL A 54 13.22 -15.69 -17.99
C VAL A 54 12.52 -16.93 -18.56
N ALA A 55 13.29 -17.76 -19.26
CA ALA A 55 12.81 -19.01 -19.83
C ALA A 55 13.09 -20.20 -18.89
N PRO A 56 12.29 -21.28 -18.95
CA PRO A 56 12.66 -22.58 -18.42
C PRO A 56 13.99 -23.10 -19.00
N GLU A 57 14.70 -23.92 -18.22
CA GLU A 57 15.89 -24.63 -18.69
C GLU A 57 15.53 -25.52 -19.88
N GLY A 58 16.38 -25.50 -20.92
CA GLY A 58 16.16 -26.23 -22.16
C GLY A 58 15.25 -25.53 -23.18
N ALA A 59 14.63 -24.39 -22.84
CA ALA A 59 13.79 -23.59 -23.75
C ALA A 59 14.53 -22.32 -24.24
N GLU A 60 15.81 -22.45 -24.64
CA GLU A 60 16.67 -21.30 -24.99
C GLU A 60 16.12 -20.47 -26.15
N TRP A 61 15.37 -21.10 -27.07
CA TRP A 61 14.68 -20.41 -28.17
C TRP A 61 13.75 -19.29 -27.68
N ALA A 62 13.19 -19.43 -26.47
CA ALA A 62 12.27 -18.46 -25.90
C ALA A 62 12.97 -17.16 -25.46
N GLN A 63 14.31 -17.14 -25.42
CA GLN A 63 15.07 -15.91 -25.14
C GLN A 63 14.99 -14.90 -26.30
N ASP A 64 14.65 -15.34 -27.51
CA ASP A 64 14.28 -14.45 -28.59
C ASP A 64 12.81 -14.03 -28.42
N ARG A 65 12.60 -12.73 -28.19
CA ARG A 65 11.28 -12.16 -27.92
C ARG A 65 10.33 -12.29 -29.12
N SER A 66 10.85 -12.18 -30.34
CA SER A 66 10.02 -12.34 -31.54
C SER A 66 9.55 -13.78 -31.67
N ALA A 67 10.47 -14.74 -31.54
CA ALA A 67 10.19 -16.17 -31.58
C ALA A 67 9.20 -16.57 -30.47
N LEU A 68 9.41 -16.09 -29.24
CA LEU A 68 8.54 -16.36 -28.10
C LEU A 68 7.09 -15.96 -28.37
N TRP A 69 6.88 -14.70 -28.75
CA TRP A 69 5.52 -14.16 -28.86
C TRP A 69 4.82 -14.56 -30.15
N ASN A 70 5.55 -14.82 -31.23
CA ASN A 70 4.99 -15.47 -32.42
C ASN A 70 4.62 -16.93 -32.15
N ALA A 71 5.42 -17.69 -31.39
CA ALA A 71 5.06 -19.03 -30.96
C ALA A 71 3.80 -19.04 -30.08
N ALA A 72 3.66 -18.06 -29.18
CA ALA A 72 2.46 -17.90 -28.34
C ALA A 72 1.20 -17.61 -29.16
N GLU A 73 1.32 -16.80 -30.22
CA GLU A 73 0.23 -16.57 -31.17
C GLU A 73 -0.08 -17.85 -31.98
N ALA A 74 0.93 -18.50 -32.54
CA ALA A 74 0.74 -19.71 -33.37
C ALA A 74 0.11 -20.88 -32.60
N ALA A 75 0.42 -21.02 -31.30
CA ALA A 75 -0.09 -22.11 -30.46
C ALA A 75 -1.60 -22.06 -30.19
N GLU A 76 -2.26 -20.92 -30.45
CA GLU A 76 -3.68 -20.74 -30.23
C GLU A 76 -4.47 -20.65 -31.55
N LYS A 77 -5.50 -21.49 -31.70
CA LYS A 77 -6.29 -21.58 -32.93
C LYS A 77 -7.57 -20.74 -32.94
N ARG A 78 -8.14 -20.47 -31.77
CA ARG A 78 -9.46 -19.80 -31.67
C ARG A 78 -9.32 -18.28 -31.76
N LYS A 79 -10.35 -17.63 -32.31
CA LYS A 79 -10.44 -16.16 -32.42
C LYS A 79 -10.60 -15.43 -31.08
N ASP A 80 -11.01 -16.15 -30.05
CA ASP A 80 -11.21 -15.64 -28.68
C ASP A 80 -10.16 -16.18 -27.70
N ALA A 81 -9.08 -16.76 -28.22
CA ALA A 81 -8.05 -17.35 -27.38
C ALA A 81 -7.33 -16.29 -26.53
N LYS A 82 -7.08 -16.67 -25.27
CA LYS A 82 -6.07 -16.01 -24.44
C LYS A 82 -4.70 -16.47 -24.92
N VAL A 83 -3.89 -15.52 -25.35
CA VAL A 83 -2.56 -15.75 -25.96
C VAL A 83 -1.42 -15.48 -24.98
N ALA A 84 -1.64 -14.59 -24.01
CA ALA A 84 -0.69 -14.31 -22.93
C ALA A 84 -1.42 -13.96 -21.63
N ARG A 85 -0.70 -14.02 -20.51
CA ARG A 85 -1.10 -13.40 -19.24
C ARG A 85 -0.14 -12.29 -18.89
N GLU A 86 -0.62 -11.31 -18.13
CA GLU A 86 0.15 -10.15 -17.70
C GLU A 86 -0.04 -9.94 -16.20
N TYR A 87 1.07 -9.70 -15.51
CA TYR A 87 1.13 -9.25 -14.13
C TYR A 87 1.70 -7.83 -14.14
N GLU A 88 0.91 -6.86 -13.69
CA GLU A 88 1.34 -5.48 -13.54
C GLU A 88 1.70 -5.25 -12.07
N LEU A 89 2.97 -4.95 -11.82
CA LEU A 89 3.57 -4.86 -10.49
C LEU A 89 3.90 -3.39 -10.19
N GLY A 90 3.51 -2.90 -9.01
CA GLY A 90 4.05 -1.65 -8.48
C GLY A 90 5.36 -1.93 -7.76
N LEU A 91 6.39 -1.15 -8.04
CA LEU A 91 7.72 -1.31 -7.46
C LEU A 91 7.95 -0.19 -6.43
N PRO A 92 8.51 -0.50 -5.24
CA PRO A 92 8.79 0.54 -4.26
C PRO A 92 9.82 1.54 -4.80
N ALA A 93 9.53 2.82 -4.66
CA ALA A 93 10.44 3.91 -5.05
C ALA A 93 11.65 4.01 -4.11
N GLU A 94 11.54 3.41 -2.92
CA GLU A 94 12.60 3.33 -1.91
C GLU A 94 13.74 2.39 -2.32
N LEU A 95 13.49 1.46 -3.25
CA LEU A 95 14.51 0.58 -3.80
C LEU A 95 15.25 1.28 -4.94
N ASP A 96 16.53 1.03 -5.13
CA ASP A 96 17.25 1.49 -6.33
C ASP A 96 16.89 0.68 -7.59
N ALA A 97 17.39 1.11 -8.75
CA ALA A 97 17.07 0.46 -10.02
C ALA A 97 17.53 -1.01 -10.10
N GLY A 98 18.68 -1.35 -9.51
CA GLY A 98 19.20 -2.71 -9.45
C GLY A 98 18.36 -3.60 -8.54
N GLN A 99 18.03 -3.11 -7.36
CA GLN A 99 17.15 -3.79 -6.41
C GLN A 99 15.75 -4.04 -6.99
N ARG A 100 15.18 -3.05 -7.71
CA ARG A 100 13.91 -3.21 -8.44
C ARG A 100 14.02 -4.29 -9.52
N ARG A 101 15.11 -4.29 -10.28
CA ARG A 101 15.39 -5.31 -11.30
C ARG A 101 15.46 -6.71 -10.70
N ASP A 102 16.19 -6.89 -9.61
CA ASP A 102 16.36 -8.18 -8.96
C ASP A 102 15.05 -8.67 -8.34
N LEU A 103 14.25 -7.78 -7.76
CA LEU A 103 12.91 -8.08 -7.27
C LEU A 103 11.98 -8.57 -8.39
N VAL A 104 11.97 -7.89 -9.54
CA VAL A 104 11.17 -8.31 -10.72
C VAL A 104 11.67 -9.65 -11.28
N ARG A 105 12.99 -9.86 -11.32
CA ARG A 105 13.59 -11.13 -11.76
C ARG A 105 13.19 -12.28 -10.83
N ALA A 106 13.25 -12.08 -9.52
CA ALA A 106 12.85 -13.09 -8.54
C ALA A 106 11.36 -13.46 -8.70
N PHE A 107 10.48 -12.48 -8.93
CA PHE A 107 9.07 -12.74 -9.23
C PHE A 107 8.90 -13.52 -10.55
N ALA A 108 9.61 -13.12 -11.62
CA ALA A 108 9.57 -13.81 -12.90
C ALA A 108 10.03 -15.27 -12.79
N GLU A 109 11.09 -15.53 -12.02
CA GLU A 109 11.58 -16.88 -11.74
C GLU A 109 10.59 -17.71 -10.92
N ASP A 110 9.92 -17.12 -9.93
CA ASP A 110 8.88 -17.80 -9.15
C ASP A 110 7.71 -18.24 -10.04
N ILE A 111 7.25 -17.35 -10.92
CA ILE A 111 6.18 -17.62 -11.89
C ILE A 111 6.61 -18.70 -12.90
N ARG A 112 7.83 -18.60 -13.44
CA ARG A 112 8.42 -19.65 -14.30
C ARG A 112 8.43 -21.00 -13.57
N ASN A 113 9.00 -21.05 -12.37
CA ASN A 113 9.17 -22.30 -11.61
C ASN A 113 7.82 -22.94 -11.26
N ARG A 114 6.81 -22.11 -10.96
CA ARG A 114 5.48 -22.57 -10.58
C ARG A 114 4.68 -23.14 -11.76
N TYR A 115 4.85 -22.59 -12.96
CA TYR A 115 3.99 -22.93 -14.10
C TYR A 115 4.70 -23.52 -15.32
N GLY A 116 6.05 -23.57 -15.32
CA GLY A 116 6.85 -23.99 -16.46
C GLY A 116 6.75 -23.08 -17.68
N VAL A 117 6.32 -21.83 -17.49
CA VAL A 117 6.08 -20.88 -18.59
C VAL A 117 7.31 -20.02 -18.86
N ALA A 118 7.43 -19.50 -20.09
CA ALA A 118 8.35 -18.41 -20.38
C ALA A 118 7.75 -17.08 -19.90
N VAL A 119 8.62 -16.22 -19.36
CA VAL A 119 8.25 -14.95 -18.74
C VAL A 119 9.06 -13.82 -19.38
N ASP A 120 8.39 -12.76 -19.84
CA ASP A 120 9.00 -11.55 -20.40
C ASP A 120 8.66 -10.37 -19.51
N ALA A 121 9.67 -9.71 -18.96
CA ALA A 121 9.51 -8.59 -18.04
C ALA A 121 10.01 -7.30 -18.69
N ALA A 122 9.26 -6.21 -18.48
CA ALA A 122 9.67 -4.84 -18.80
C ALA A 122 9.49 -3.97 -17.55
N ILE A 123 10.54 -3.26 -17.15
CA ILE A 123 10.57 -2.35 -16.01
C ILE A 123 10.48 -0.93 -16.53
N HIS A 124 9.60 -0.14 -15.94
CA HIS A 124 9.34 1.22 -16.36
C HIS A 124 9.65 2.23 -15.25
N ALA A 125 10.30 3.31 -15.66
CA ALA A 125 10.44 4.51 -14.87
C ALA A 125 9.08 5.23 -14.75
N PRO A 126 8.91 6.04 -13.70
CA PRO A 126 7.87 7.05 -13.65
C PRO A 126 7.87 7.89 -14.92
N HIS A 127 6.67 8.31 -15.33
CA HIS A 127 6.54 9.19 -16.47
C HIS A 127 6.79 10.64 -16.03
N ASP A 128 7.42 11.45 -16.88
CA ASP A 128 7.78 12.87 -16.65
C ASP A 128 6.66 13.80 -16.14
N TYR A 129 5.41 13.36 -16.16
CA TYR A 129 4.22 14.15 -15.81
C TYR A 129 3.30 13.39 -14.84
N GLY A 130 3.84 12.45 -14.06
CA GLY A 130 3.12 11.61 -13.09
C GLY A 130 3.75 11.65 -11.70
N ASP A 131 3.31 10.75 -10.82
CA ASP A 131 4.00 10.55 -9.53
C ASP A 131 5.36 9.91 -9.80
N ASP A 132 6.44 10.63 -9.48
CA ASP A 132 7.84 10.20 -9.63
C ASP A 132 8.18 8.95 -8.81
N ARG A 133 7.25 8.43 -8.01
CA ARG A 133 7.39 7.17 -7.26
C ARG A 133 6.77 5.98 -7.99
N ASN A 134 6.06 6.19 -9.10
CA ASN A 134 5.31 5.15 -9.80
C ASN A 134 6.19 4.27 -10.71
N HIS A 135 7.25 3.69 -10.14
CA HIS A 135 7.98 2.60 -10.78
C HIS A 135 7.08 1.38 -10.89
N HIS A 136 7.04 0.76 -12.06
CA HIS A 136 6.19 -0.41 -12.28
C HIS A 136 6.83 -1.38 -13.26
N ALA A 137 6.43 -2.64 -13.19
CA ALA A 137 6.84 -3.65 -14.14
C ALA A 137 5.63 -4.30 -14.80
N HIS A 138 5.74 -4.54 -16.10
CA HIS A 138 4.86 -5.45 -16.83
C HIS A 138 5.57 -6.78 -16.99
N VAL A 139 5.01 -7.84 -16.40
CA VAL A 139 5.51 -9.21 -16.51
C VAL A 139 4.51 -10.02 -17.31
N MET A 140 4.85 -10.35 -18.56
CA MET A 140 4.02 -11.16 -19.44
C MET A 140 4.46 -12.63 -19.40
N THR A 141 3.52 -13.55 -19.48
CA THR A 141 3.83 -14.98 -19.59
C THR A 141 3.08 -15.63 -20.74
N THR A 142 3.66 -16.69 -21.28
CA THR A 142 2.94 -17.61 -22.16
C THR A 142 1.76 -18.24 -21.42
N THR A 143 0.74 -18.68 -22.17
CA THR A 143 -0.37 -19.48 -21.60
C THR A 143 -0.06 -20.98 -21.59
N ARG A 144 1.11 -21.37 -22.07
CA ARG A 144 1.58 -22.75 -22.23
C ARG A 144 2.96 -22.92 -21.64
N VAL A 145 3.25 -24.13 -21.20
CA VAL A 145 4.60 -24.54 -20.77
C VAL A 145 5.56 -24.32 -21.94
N ALA A 146 6.74 -23.78 -21.67
CA ALA A 146 7.82 -23.67 -22.65
C ALA A 146 8.75 -24.87 -22.50
N GLU A 147 8.94 -25.60 -23.59
CA GLU A 147 9.72 -26.83 -23.71
C GLU A 147 10.83 -26.61 -24.76
N ALA A 148 11.69 -27.61 -25.00
CA ALA A 148 12.87 -27.43 -25.84
C ALA A 148 12.57 -27.15 -27.33
N ASP A 149 11.44 -27.65 -27.82
CA ASP A 149 11.02 -27.55 -29.22
C ASP A 149 9.83 -26.60 -29.43
N GLY A 150 9.38 -25.89 -28.37
CA GLY A 150 8.32 -24.89 -28.49
C GLY A 150 7.40 -24.80 -27.28
N LEU A 151 6.15 -24.41 -27.52
CA LEU A 151 5.12 -24.31 -26.49
C LEU A 151 4.28 -25.58 -26.40
N GLY A 152 4.36 -26.25 -25.25
CA GLY A 152 3.66 -27.50 -24.97
C GLY A 152 2.25 -27.30 -24.38
N ALA A 153 2.01 -27.98 -23.26
CA ALA A 153 0.69 -28.06 -22.64
C ALA A 153 0.18 -26.69 -22.14
N LYS A 154 -1.13 -26.45 -22.26
CA LYS A 154 -1.77 -25.21 -21.80
C LYS A 154 -1.94 -25.22 -20.28
N THR A 155 -1.41 -24.19 -19.62
CA THR A 155 -1.59 -23.94 -18.18
C THR A 155 -3.04 -23.57 -17.87
N ARG A 156 -3.65 -24.20 -16.85
CA ARG A 156 -5.09 -24.09 -16.55
C ARG A 156 -5.41 -23.44 -15.21
N GLN A 157 -4.40 -23.27 -14.35
CA GLN A 157 -4.53 -22.79 -12.98
C GLN A 157 -5.28 -21.45 -12.90
N LEU A 158 -5.01 -20.56 -13.86
CA LEU A 158 -5.59 -19.22 -13.97
C LEU A 158 -6.72 -19.11 -15.01
N ASP A 159 -7.20 -20.22 -15.58
CA ASP A 159 -8.27 -20.21 -16.59
C ASP A 159 -9.64 -20.53 -16.03
N VAL A 160 -9.72 -21.27 -14.92
CA VAL A 160 -10.98 -21.64 -14.28
C VAL A 160 -11.32 -20.63 -13.20
N ARG A 161 -12.47 -19.97 -13.31
CA ARG A 161 -12.86 -18.86 -12.42
C ARG A 161 -12.82 -19.23 -10.93
N SER A 162 -13.21 -20.45 -10.57
CA SER A 162 -13.23 -20.91 -9.18
C SER A 162 -11.85 -21.14 -8.58
N THR A 163 -10.84 -21.51 -9.38
CA THR A 163 -9.46 -21.70 -8.91
C THR A 163 -8.61 -20.45 -9.11
N ALA A 164 -8.93 -19.64 -10.13
CA ALA A 164 -8.17 -18.45 -10.47
C ALA A 164 -8.16 -17.42 -9.35
N SER A 165 -9.26 -17.25 -8.60
CA SER A 165 -9.27 -16.31 -7.47
C SER A 165 -8.30 -16.73 -6.36
N VAL A 166 -8.29 -18.02 -6.01
CA VAL A 166 -7.38 -18.58 -4.99
C VAL A 166 -5.93 -18.47 -5.45
N GLU A 167 -5.68 -18.81 -6.71
CA GLU A 167 -4.33 -18.75 -7.29
C GLU A 167 -3.81 -17.30 -7.37
N VAL A 168 -4.67 -16.35 -7.79
CA VAL A 168 -4.33 -14.93 -7.82
C VAL A 168 -4.08 -14.41 -6.41
N GLU A 169 -4.88 -14.80 -5.41
CA GLU A 169 -4.64 -14.41 -4.02
C GLU A 169 -3.29 -14.91 -3.52
N ALA A 170 -2.93 -16.17 -3.82
CA ALA A 170 -1.63 -16.73 -3.46
C ALA A 170 -0.46 -16.00 -4.16
N ILE A 171 -0.61 -15.62 -5.43
CA ILE A 171 0.38 -14.81 -6.15
C ILE A 171 0.52 -13.42 -5.49
N ARG A 172 -0.59 -12.80 -5.11
CA ARG A 172 -0.63 -11.48 -4.46
C ARG A 172 0.09 -11.51 -3.10
N GLU A 173 -0.20 -12.53 -2.30
CA GLU A 173 0.46 -12.76 -1.01
C GLU A 173 1.98 -12.96 -1.19
N ARG A 174 2.37 -13.84 -2.12
CA ARG A 174 3.78 -14.08 -2.48
C ARG A 174 4.50 -12.80 -2.89
N TRP A 175 3.87 -12.00 -3.75
CA TRP A 175 4.44 -10.72 -4.18
C TRP A 175 4.63 -9.75 -3.01
N ALA A 176 3.64 -9.60 -2.12
CA ALA A 176 3.79 -8.78 -0.93
C ALA A 176 4.97 -9.25 -0.05
N GLY A 177 5.14 -10.57 0.10
CA GLY A 177 6.28 -11.16 0.80
C GLY A 177 7.63 -10.81 0.17
N MET A 178 7.74 -10.92 -1.15
CA MET A 178 8.95 -10.55 -1.91
C MET A 178 9.28 -9.06 -1.77
N VAL A 179 8.28 -8.19 -1.90
CA VAL A 179 8.45 -6.74 -1.72
C VAL A 179 8.93 -6.43 -0.29
N ASN A 180 8.28 -7.01 0.72
CA ASN A 180 8.65 -6.79 2.12
C ASN A 180 10.07 -7.26 2.42
N SER A 181 10.49 -8.41 1.87
CA SER A 181 11.85 -8.90 2.00
C SER A 181 12.87 -7.98 1.31
N ALA A 182 12.56 -7.48 0.12
CA ALA A 182 13.43 -6.52 -0.58
C ALA A 182 13.58 -5.20 0.21
N LEU A 183 12.47 -4.67 0.74
CA LEU A 183 12.49 -3.47 1.60
C LEU A 183 13.30 -3.70 2.87
N GLU A 184 13.16 -4.86 3.50
CA GLU A 184 13.95 -5.23 4.69
C GLU A 184 15.45 -5.29 4.40
N HIS A 185 15.85 -5.94 3.31
CA HIS A 185 17.26 -5.99 2.90
C HIS A 185 17.82 -4.60 2.55
N ALA A 186 16.98 -3.71 2.02
CA ALA A 186 17.32 -2.31 1.78
C ALA A 186 17.25 -1.43 3.05
N GLN A 187 17.00 -2.03 4.23
CA GLN A 187 16.86 -1.34 5.52
C GLN A 187 15.75 -0.27 5.53
N VAL A 188 14.72 -0.45 4.70
CA VAL A 188 13.53 0.39 4.64
C VAL A 188 12.52 -0.14 5.66
N ALA A 189 11.93 0.75 6.46
CA ALA A 189 11.01 0.37 7.54
C ALA A 189 9.59 0.06 7.03
N GLU A 190 9.19 0.65 5.90
CA GLU A 190 7.87 0.44 5.32
C GLU A 190 7.61 -1.02 4.93
N ARG A 191 6.35 -1.43 5.06
CA ARG A 191 5.87 -2.75 4.64
C ARG A 191 4.58 -2.60 3.86
N VAL A 192 4.32 -3.57 2.99
CA VAL A 192 3.14 -3.65 2.13
C VAL A 192 2.30 -4.88 2.51
N ASP A 193 0.99 -4.77 2.29
CA ASP A 193 0.05 -5.87 2.47
C ASP A 193 -0.85 -5.96 1.23
N HIS A 194 -1.09 -7.19 0.75
CA HIS A 194 -1.85 -7.46 -0.46
C HIS A 194 -3.37 -7.34 -0.26
N ARG A 195 -3.84 -7.33 0.99
CA ARG A 195 -5.24 -7.27 1.39
C ARG A 195 -5.74 -5.83 1.36
N SER A 196 -7.04 -5.63 1.20
CA SER A 196 -7.64 -4.30 1.36
C SER A 196 -7.47 -3.78 2.79
N TYR A 197 -7.51 -2.46 2.99
CA TYR A 197 -7.49 -1.86 4.33
C TYR A 197 -8.57 -2.45 5.25
N GLU A 198 -9.78 -2.65 4.72
CA GLU A 198 -10.87 -3.35 5.42
C GLU A 198 -10.46 -4.75 5.91
N ARG A 199 -9.84 -5.57 5.06
CA ARG A 199 -9.38 -6.92 5.42
C ARG A 199 -8.18 -6.92 6.37
N GLN A 200 -7.48 -5.80 6.50
CA GLN A 200 -6.45 -5.59 7.51
C GLN A 200 -7.04 -5.08 8.83
N GLY A 201 -8.33 -4.73 8.86
CA GLY A 201 -8.98 -4.11 10.02
C GLY A 201 -8.62 -2.63 10.19
N LEU A 202 -8.15 -1.96 9.14
CA LEU A 202 -7.77 -0.56 9.14
C LEU A 202 -8.96 0.31 8.71
N ASP A 203 -9.30 1.31 9.53
CA ASP A 203 -10.31 2.32 9.20
C ASP A 203 -9.72 3.41 8.28
N ILE A 204 -9.23 2.97 7.12
CA ILE A 204 -8.62 3.84 6.10
C ILE A 204 -9.49 3.78 4.85
N GLU A 205 -10.09 4.92 4.51
CA GLU A 205 -10.88 5.07 3.29
C GLU A 205 -9.96 4.97 2.06
N PRO A 206 -10.18 4.00 1.14
CA PRO A 206 -9.34 3.81 -0.03
C PRO A 206 -9.60 4.88 -1.10
N THR A 207 -8.55 5.30 -1.82
CA THR A 207 -8.67 6.21 -2.95
C THR A 207 -9.38 5.53 -4.13
N VAL A 208 -10.15 6.30 -4.89
CA VAL A 208 -10.85 5.89 -6.10
C VAL A 208 -9.89 5.83 -7.29
N LYS A 209 -9.96 4.75 -8.08
CA LYS A 209 -9.12 4.58 -9.27
C LYS A 209 -9.42 5.65 -10.32
N MET A 210 -8.37 6.37 -10.70
CA MET A 210 -8.39 7.30 -11.82
C MET A 210 -8.43 6.54 -13.14
N GLY A 211 -9.42 6.82 -13.99
CA GLY A 211 -9.44 6.34 -15.37
C GLY A 211 -8.46 7.13 -16.24
N HIS A 212 -8.02 6.57 -17.37
CA HIS A 212 -7.06 7.23 -18.27
C HIS A 212 -7.49 8.65 -18.69
N ALA A 213 -8.78 8.85 -18.98
CA ALA A 213 -9.33 10.16 -19.34
C ALA A 213 -9.24 11.16 -18.18
N SER A 214 -9.70 10.78 -16.98
CA SER A 214 -9.59 11.63 -15.79
C SER A 214 -8.14 11.96 -15.47
N ALA A 215 -7.26 10.95 -15.49
CA ALA A 215 -5.83 11.16 -15.27
C ALA A 215 -5.19 12.07 -16.33
N ALA A 216 -5.65 12.06 -17.58
CA ALA A 216 -5.17 12.98 -18.60
C ALA A 216 -5.63 14.42 -18.37
N ILE A 217 -6.88 14.60 -17.92
CA ILE A 217 -7.43 15.91 -17.57
C ILE A 217 -6.66 16.49 -16.37
N GLU A 218 -6.50 15.71 -15.29
CA GLU A 218 -5.75 16.14 -14.11
C GLU A 218 -4.31 16.52 -14.45
N ARG A 219 -3.63 15.73 -15.29
CA ARG A 219 -2.27 16.05 -15.73
C ARG A 219 -2.19 17.38 -16.46
N ARG A 220 -3.11 17.62 -17.40
CA ARG A 220 -3.15 18.88 -18.14
C ARG A 220 -3.39 20.07 -17.21
N ALA A 221 -4.39 19.94 -16.33
CA ALA A 221 -4.73 20.98 -15.38
C ALA A 221 -3.59 21.28 -14.39
N SER A 222 -2.94 20.24 -13.86
CA SER A 222 -1.79 20.39 -12.97
C SER A 222 -0.63 21.12 -13.66
N ALA A 223 -0.30 20.76 -14.90
CA ALA A 223 0.75 21.45 -15.66
C ALA A 223 0.40 22.93 -15.92
N GLU A 224 -0.85 23.24 -16.25
CA GLU A 224 -1.33 24.61 -16.43
C GLU A 224 -1.29 25.42 -15.12
N GLN A 225 -1.64 24.80 -13.99
CA GLN A 225 -1.58 25.42 -12.67
C GLN A 225 -0.12 25.73 -12.26
N ILE A 226 0.79 24.77 -12.44
CA ILE A 226 2.23 24.95 -12.18
C ILE A 226 2.80 26.06 -13.05
N ALA A 227 2.51 26.05 -14.35
CA ALA A 227 2.96 27.08 -15.28
C ALA A 227 2.42 28.48 -14.90
N ALA A 228 1.24 28.53 -14.27
CA ALA A 228 0.65 29.75 -13.73
C ALA A 228 1.14 30.11 -12.31
N GLY A 229 2.10 29.37 -11.74
CA GLY A 229 2.64 29.60 -10.39
C GLY A 229 1.65 29.30 -9.27
N LYS A 230 0.65 28.44 -9.52
CA LYS A 230 -0.35 28.03 -8.54
C LYS A 230 0.01 26.66 -7.95
N GLU A 231 -0.40 26.42 -6.71
CA GLU A 231 -0.36 25.07 -6.15
C GLU A 231 -1.34 24.15 -6.90
N PRO A 232 -0.89 22.97 -7.34
CA PRO A 232 -1.75 22.04 -8.04
C PRO A 232 -2.90 21.53 -7.15
N HIS A 233 -4.11 21.48 -7.70
CA HIS A 233 -5.26 20.86 -7.05
C HIS A 233 -6.10 20.11 -8.06
N ALA A 234 -6.87 19.13 -7.59
CA ALA A 234 -7.65 18.27 -8.45
C ALA A 234 -8.84 18.99 -9.10
N VAL A 235 -9.03 18.79 -10.41
CA VAL A 235 -10.09 19.44 -11.18
C VAL A 235 -11.21 18.50 -11.61
N THR A 236 -10.98 17.19 -11.56
CA THR A 236 -12.02 16.20 -11.87
C THR A 236 -12.72 15.75 -10.59
N PRO A 237 -14.01 15.34 -10.65
CA PRO A 237 -14.73 14.86 -9.47
C PRO A 237 -14.02 13.71 -8.75
N ARG A 238 -13.38 12.80 -9.51
CA ARG A 238 -12.62 11.68 -8.93
C ARG A 238 -11.31 12.13 -8.30
N GLY A 239 -10.63 13.11 -8.91
CA GLY A 239 -9.42 13.69 -8.32
C GLY A 239 -9.74 14.40 -7.01
N GLN A 240 -10.78 15.23 -6.98
CA GLN A 240 -11.23 15.96 -5.79
C GLN A 240 -11.61 15.01 -4.65
N MET A 241 -12.27 13.89 -4.97
CA MET A 241 -12.57 12.86 -3.98
C MET A 241 -11.30 12.21 -3.43
N ASN A 242 -10.31 11.91 -4.28
CA ASN A 242 -9.02 11.38 -3.82
C ASN A 242 -8.24 12.38 -2.98
N GLU A 243 -8.23 13.65 -3.37
CA GLU A 243 -7.61 14.75 -2.64
C GLU A 243 -8.22 14.87 -1.24
N ALA A 244 -9.55 14.90 -1.14
CA ALA A 244 -10.26 14.92 0.15
C ALA A 244 -9.95 13.69 1.03
N ILE A 245 -9.87 12.49 0.43
CA ILE A 245 -9.47 11.26 1.14
C ILE A 245 -8.03 11.40 1.67
N MET A 246 -7.11 11.93 0.86
CA MET A 246 -5.71 12.14 1.27
C MET A 246 -5.58 13.21 2.36
N GLU A 247 -6.32 14.32 2.27
CA GLU A 247 -6.37 15.35 3.31
C GLU A 247 -6.87 14.79 4.64
N LYS A 248 -7.97 14.01 4.62
CA LYS A 248 -8.51 13.33 5.79
C LYS A 248 -7.48 12.39 6.43
N ARG A 249 -6.70 11.65 5.63
CA ARG A 249 -5.60 10.81 6.13
C ARG A 249 -4.47 11.64 6.73
N GLY A 250 -4.08 12.73 6.07
CA GLY A 250 -3.06 13.65 6.56
C GLY A 250 -3.43 14.21 7.94
N LEU A 251 -4.69 14.64 8.11
CA LEU A 251 -5.22 15.08 9.40
C LEU A 251 -5.23 13.95 10.45
N GLY A 252 -5.60 12.72 10.07
CA GLY A 252 -5.54 11.55 10.94
C GLY A 252 -4.15 11.31 11.52
N PHE A 253 -3.11 11.39 10.69
CA PHE A 253 -1.71 11.27 11.12
C PHE A 253 -1.31 12.32 12.16
N TYR A 254 -1.73 13.58 11.98
CA TYR A 254 -1.47 14.63 12.98
C TYR A 254 -2.20 14.39 14.31
N ILE A 255 -3.42 13.84 14.26
CA ILE A 255 -4.20 13.52 15.45
C ILE A 255 -3.56 12.36 16.22
N GLU A 256 -3.19 11.27 15.55
CA GLU A 256 -2.52 10.12 16.17
C GLU A 256 -1.18 10.51 16.80
N ARG A 257 -0.34 11.23 16.06
CA ARG A 257 0.95 11.73 16.57
C ARG A 257 0.77 12.70 17.74
N GLY A 258 -0.31 13.48 17.73
CA GLY A 258 -0.71 14.32 18.86
C GLY A 258 -1.10 13.51 20.10
N GLN A 259 -1.87 12.43 19.92
CA GLN A 259 -2.26 11.52 21.01
C GLN A 259 -1.06 10.75 21.58
N GLU A 260 -0.13 10.29 20.74
CA GLU A 260 1.10 9.64 21.18
C GLU A 260 1.97 10.59 22.00
N ARG A 261 2.18 11.83 21.52
CA ARG A 261 2.88 12.87 22.30
C ARG A 261 2.24 13.14 23.65
N ILE A 262 0.90 13.18 23.71
CA ILE A 262 0.18 13.36 24.98
C ILE A 262 0.39 12.15 25.89
N ARG A 263 0.38 10.92 25.36
CA ARG A 263 0.65 9.70 26.14
C ARG A 263 2.08 9.67 26.68
N GLU A 264 3.07 9.97 25.85
CA GLU A 264 4.48 10.06 26.25
C GLU A 264 4.69 11.12 27.31
N TRP A 265 4.12 12.32 27.12
CA TRP A 265 4.18 13.38 28.11
C TRP A 265 3.50 12.98 29.43
N SER A 266 2.36 12.29 29.35
CA SER A 266 1.67 11.77 30.54
C SER A 266 2.48 10.70 31.28
N HIS A 267 3.24 9.87 30.55
CA HIS A 267 4.12 8.87 31.14
C HIS A 267 5.30 9.52 31.85
N GLN A 268 5.97 10.47 31.20
CA GLN A 268 7.07 11.24 31.79
C GLN A 268 6.63 12.03 33.03
N LEU A 269 5.41 12.58 33.01
CA LEU A 269 4.85 13.30 34.15
C LEU A 269 4.61 12.36 35.35
N ARG A 270 4.10 11.14 35.11
CA ARG A 270 3.93 10.12 36.15
C ARG A 270 5.27 9.68 36.74
N GLU A 271 6.26 9.37 35.90
CA GLU A 271 7.59 8.98 36.37
C GLU A 271 8.23 10.07 37.24
N ARG A 272 8.09 11.34 36.85
CA ARG A 272 8.61 12.47 37.64
C ARG A 272 7.86 12.63 38.96
N ALA A 273 6.54 12.42 38.97
CA ALA A 273 5.74 12.44 40.19
C ALA A 273 6.13 11.29 41.14
N ASP A 274 6.35 10.09 40.62
CA ASP A 274 6.77 8.92 41.39
C ASP A 274 8.17 9.12 41.99
N LEU A 275 9.11 9.65 41.20
CA LEU A 275 10.45 9.99 41.69
C LEU A 275 10.41 11.07 42.78
N ALA A 276 9.57 12.10 42.62
CA ALA A 276 9.39 13.14 43.64
C ALA A 276 8.79 12.57 44.93
N MET A 277 7.80 11.67 44.83
CA MET A 277 7.20 10.97 45.96
C MET A 277 8.21 10.05 46.67
N GLN A 278 9.05 9.34 45.93
CA GLN A 278 10.13 8.52 46.48
C GLN A 278 11.17 9.38 47.21
N GLY A 279 11.54 10.52 46.63
CA GLY A 279 12.41 11.52 47.27
C GLY A 279 11.83 12.03 48.59
N MET A 280 10.57 12.46 48.59
CA MET A 280 9.87 12.87 49.82
C MET A 280 9.80 11.75 50.87
N SER A 281 9.49 10.52 50.45
CA SER A 281 9.44 9.36 51.35
C SER A 281 10.81 9.08 51.99
N SER A 282 11.89 9.15 51.22
CA SER A 282 13.26 8.97 51.74
C SER A 282 13.67 10.05 52.73
N LEU A 283 13.27 11.31 52.52
CA LEU A 283 13.49 12.42 53.46
C LEU A 283 12.74 12.21 54.77
N VAL A 284 11.46 11.81 54.71
CA VAL A 284 10.65 11.49 55.89
C VAL A 284 11.25 10.32 56.67
N GLN A 285 11.68 9.26 55.97
CA GLN A 285 12.34 8.11 56.60
C GLN A 285 13.68 8.50 57.23
N GLY A 286 14.47 9.34 56.56
CA GLY A 286 15.74 9.88 57.08
C GLY A 286 15.53 10.71 58.34
N ALA A 287 14.55 11.62 58.34
CA ALA A 287 14.18 12.42 59.50
C ALA A 287 13.71 11.53 60.67
N ALA A 288 12.88 10.53 60.41
CA ALA A 288 12.41 9.59 61.43
C ALA A 288 13.55 8.70 61.98
N ARG A 289 14.60 8.45 61.19
CA ARG A 289 15.81 7.74 61.64
C ARG A 289 16.70 8.62 62.51
N ALA A 290 16.89 9.89 62.13
CA ALA A 290 17.63 10.89 62.91
C ALA A 290 16.97 11.19 64.26
N MET A 291 15.63 11.28 64.30
CA MET A 291 14.89 11.41 65.56
C MET A 291 15.06 10.17 66.45
N ARG A 292 15.02 8.96 65.89
CA ARG A 292 15.27 7.72 66.63
C ARG A 292 16.71 7.60 67.15
N SER A 293 17.71 8.05 66.39
CA SER A 293 19.09 8.09 66.87
C SER A 293 19.30 9.18 67.93
N GLY A 294 18.63 10.33 67.81
CA GLY A 294 18.65 11.37 68.85
C GLY A 294 17.98 10.95 70.16
N LEU A 295 16.99 10.06 70.10
CA LEU A 295 16.35 9.42 71.27
C LEU A 295 17.24 8.36 71.93
N GLN A 296 18.25 7.81 71.24
CA GLN A 296 19.22 6.88 71.82
C GLN A 296 20.43 7.58 72.45
N THR A 297 20.67 8.86 72.14
CA THR A 297 21.79 9.65 72.69
C THR A 297 21.39 10.63 73.79
N SER A 298 20.15 10.57 74.29
CA SER A 298 19.62 11.54 75.24
C SER A 298 18.84 10.86 76.36
N SER A 299 19.53 10.11 77.23
CA SER A 299 19.04 9.89 78.60
C SER A 299 19.52 11.05 79.47
N GLU A 300 18.80 12.16 79.42
CA GLU A 300 18.63 13.12 80.53
C GLU A 300 17.91 14.38 80.02
N GLY A 301 16.77 14.70 80.65
CA GLY A 301 16.27 16.06 80.72
C GLY A 301 15.12 16.45 79.77
N GLY A 302 13.93 16.56 80.36
CA GLY A 302 13.09 17.76 80.19
C GLY A 302 12.10 17.79 79.03
N PHE A 303 10.83 17.52 79.35
CA PHE A 303 9.66 17.83 78.53
C PHE A 303 9.64 19.31 78.08
N GLY A 304 9.44 19.53 76.77
CA GLY A 304 9.14 20.83 76.17
C GLY A 304 8.04 20.68 75.12
N ALA A 305 6.97 21.47 75.27
CA ALA A 305 5.71 21.38 74.55
C ALA A 305 5.80 21.57 73.02
N VAL A 306 4.93 20.87 72.29
CA VAL A 306 4.71 21.01 70.84
C VAL A 306 3.49 21.91 70.62
N PRO A 307 3.56 22.99 69.81
CA PRO A 307 2.37 23.69 69.36
C PRO A 307 1.74 22.95 68.16
N ALA A 308 0.43 22.74 68.25
CA ALA A 308 -0.39 22.24 67.15
C ALA A 308 -0.48 23.29 66.03
N LEU A 309 -0.14 22.89 64.81
CA LEU A 309 -0.48 23.61 63.58
C LEU A 309 -1.54 22.80 62.83
N ASP A 310 -2.79 23.08 63.16
CA ASP A 310 -3.93 22.88 62.26
C ASP A 310 -4.09 24.17 61.44
N GLN A 311 -3.96 24.04 60.12
CA GLN A 311 -4.70 24.88 59.17
C GLN A 311 -4.58 24.31 57.76
N SER A 312 -5.66 23.64 57.38
CA SER A 312 -6.00 23.21 56.02
C SER A 312 -6.08 24.39 55.05
N PRO A 313 -5.57 24.30 53.81
CA PRO A 313 -5.96 25.21 52.74
C PRO A 313 -7.22 24.69 52.01
N GLN A 314 -8.09 25.63 51.70
CA GLN A 314 -9.41 25.48 51.11
C GLN A 314 -9.42 24.79 49.74
N ARG A 315 -10.47 23.98 49.51
CA ARG A 315 -10.88 23.53 48.18
C ARG A 315 -11.45 24.72 47.41
N ASP A 316 -10.72 25.24 46.44
CA ASP A 316 -11.29 26.11 45.42
C ASP A 316 -12.19 25.30 44.48
N GLN A 317 -13.42 25.79 44.31
CA GLN A 317 -14.44 25.23 43.45
C GLN A 317 -14.08 25.49 41.98
N VAL A 318 -13.96 24.42 41.19
CA VAL A 318 -13.97 24.50 39.72
C VAL A 318 -15.42 24.43 39.27
N PRO A 319 -15.92 25.35 38.41
CA PRO A 319 -17.31 25.31 37.97
C PRO A 319 -17.55 24.10 37.07
N ALA A 320 -18.57 23.31 37.41
CA ALA A 320 -19.05 22.22 36.59
C ALA A 320 -19.70 22.80 35.32
N ILE A 321 -19.15 22.46 34.15
CA ILE A 321 -19.84 22.66 32.87
C ILE A 321 -20.79 21.47 32.71
N GLU A 322 -22.08 21.68 32.99
CA GLU A 322 -23.13 20.74 32.62
C GLU A 322 -23.27 20.72 31.09
N LEU A 323 -22.73 19.68 30.47
CA LEU A 323 -23.07 19.31 29.10
C LEU A 323 -24.47 18.70 29.10
N ASP A 324 -25.46 19.45 28.60
CA ASP A 324 -26.81 18.98 28.35
C ASP A 324 -26.80 17.85 27.29
N GLN A 325 -26.74 16.60 27.75
CA GLN A 325 -26.78 15.40 26.92
C GLN A 325 -28.19 15.01 26.46
N SER A 326 -29.23 15.79 26.78
CA SER A 326 -30.61 15.42 26.49
C SER A 326 -31.09 15.87 25.09
N GLY A 327 -30.50 16.93 24.53
CA GLY A 327 -30.85 17.48 23.21
C GLY A 327 -30.12 16.88 21.99
N GLN A 328 -29.07 16.07 22.20
CA GLN A 328 -28.30 15.44 21.10
C GLN A 328 -28.88 14.07 20.70
N ARG A 329 -29.34 13.27 21.65
CA ARG A 329 -29.92 11.94 21.38
C ARG A 329 -31.22 11.98 20.56
N GLY A 330 -31.97 13.09 20.61
CA GLY A 330 -33.18 13.28 19.80
C GLY A 330 -32.89 13.60 18.33
N ARG A 331 -31.80 14.35 18.07
CA ARG A 331 -31.37 14.73 16.72
C ARG A 331 -30.68 13.58 15.99
N ASP A 332 -29.92 12.76 16.72
CA ASP A 332 -29.25 11.59 16.14
C ASP A 332 -30.26 10.50 15.73
N ARG A 333 -31.34 10.30 16.51
CA ARG A 333 -32.41 9.34 16.15
C ARG A 333 -33.24 9.77 14.93
N GLN A 334 -33.49 11.07 14.76
CA GLN A 334 -34.17 11.56 13.55
C GLN A 334 -33.29 11.40 12.31
N ARG A 335 -31.98 11.59 12.45
CA ARG A 335 -31.00 11.43 11.36
C ARG A 335 -30.80 9.97 10.96
N GLU A 336 -30.80 9.04 11.92
CA GLU A 336 -30.78 7.59 11.65
C GLU A 336 -32.04 7.11 10.93
N GLN A 337 -33.24 7.57 11.33
CA GLN A 337 -34.49 7.20 10.65
C GLN A 337 -34.60 7.76 9.23
N GLU A 338 -33.97 8.91 8.96
CA GLU A 338 -33.92 9.49 7.61
C GLU A 338 -32.91 8.77 6.70
N LEU A 339 -31.79 8.31 7.26
CA LEU A 339 -30.80 7.47 6.56
C LEU A 339 -31.32 6.06 6.26
N ASP A 340 -32.10 5.45 7.15
CA ASP A 340 -32.73 4.14 6.90
C ASP A 340 -33.84 4.20 5.85
N ARG A 341 -34.57 5.32 5.76
CA ARG A 341 -35.54 5.54 4.66
C ARG A 341 -34.88 5.73 3.30
N GLN A 342 -33.64 6.24 3.24
CA GLN A 342 -32.86 6.33 2.01
C GLN A 342 -32.24 4.99 1.61
N ARG A 343 -31.80 4.17 2.57
CA ARG A 343 -31.27 2.81 2.32
C ARG A 343 -32.32 1.81 1.83
N GLY A 344 -33.60 2.07 2.06
CA GLY A 344 -34.71 1.23 1.58
C GLY A 344 -35.10 1.40 0.10
N ARG A 345 -34.52 2.38 -0.62
CA ARG A 345 -34.84 2.62 -2.05
C ARG A 345 -33.73 2.24 -3.03
N ASP A 346 -32.48 2.20 -2.58
CA ASP A 346 -31.34 1.79 -3.42
C ASP A 346 -30.72 0.52 -2.84
N GLY A 347 -31.16 -0.64 -3.35
CA GLY A 347 -30.53 -1.93 -3.07
C GLY A 347 -29.07 -1.96 -3.56
N PRO A 348 -28.22 -2.83 -3.00
CA PRO A 348 -26.81 -2.87 -3.37
C PRO A 348 -26.69 -3.37 -4.81
N ASP A 349 -26.31 -2.46 -5.71
CA ASP A 349 -25.90 -2.80 -7.07
C ASP A 349 -24.51 -3.45 -6.99
N ILE A 350 -24.52 -4.77 -6.91
CA ILE A 350 -23.33 -5.62 -6.96
C ILE A 350 -22.87 -5.67 -8.43
N GLY A 351 -22.31 -4.56 -8.90
CA GLY A 351 -21.85 -4.37 -10.26
C GLY A 351 -20.45 -4.94 -10.48
N PHE A 352 -20.38 -6.11 -11.13
CA PHE A 352 -19.19 -6.58 -11.83
C PHE A 352 -18.67 -5.49 -12.80
N GLY A 353 -17.62 -4.77 -12.40
CA GLY A 353 -16.89 -3.82 -13.23
C GLY A 353 -15.67 -4.48 -13.88
N ARG A 354 -15.70 -4.54 -15.20
CA ARG A 354 -14.79 -5.25 -16.13
C ARG A 354 -13.33 -4.84 -16.11
#